data_AF-A0A920Q6B8-F1
#
_entry.id   AF-A0A920Q6B8-F1
#
_cell.length_a   1.000
_cell.length_b   1.000
_cell.length_c   1.000
_cell.angle_alpha   90.00
_cell.angle_beta   90.00
_cell.angle_gamma   90.00
#
_symmetry.space_group_name_H-M   'P 1'
#
loop_
_entity.id
_entity.type
_entity.pdbx_description
1 polymer ?
#
loop_
_entity_poly.entity_id
_entity_poly.type
_entity_poly.pdbx_seq_one_letter_code
_entity_poly.pdbx_strand_id
1 'polypeptide(L)' 'MVVFGCGGERDVGKRPLMGRIADESADLVVVTSDNPRGEPPEGVIADILAGMERPDRCRTRPSPWYRAALATATLMT' A
#
# COMPACT_ATOMS: atom_id res chain seq x y z
N MET A 1 -13.60 -0.06 0.26
CA MET A 1 -12.26 -0.01 -0.35
C MET A 1 -11.36 0.91 0.45
N VAL A 2 -10.09 0.55 0.63
CA VAL A 2 -9.04 1.37 1.25
C VAL A 2 -7.90 1.59 0.26
N VAL A 3 -7.35 2.80 0.22
CA VAL A 3 -6.17 3.15 -0.59
C VAL A 3 -5.14 3.76 0.33
N PHE A 4 -3.96 3.15 0.45
CA PHE A 4 -2.92 3.66 1.32
C PHE A 4 -1.52 3.25 0.87
N GLY A 5 -0.53 3.92 1.43
CA GLY A 5 0.88 3.57 1.33
C GLY A 5 1.60 3.93 2.62
N CYS A 6 2.90 3.66 2.67
CA CYS A 6 3.76 4.05 3.78
C CYS A 6 4.90 4.95 3.30
N GLY A 7 5.52 5.66 4.24
CA GLY A 7 6.76 6.40 3.99
C GLY A 7 7.98 5.48 3.96
N GLY A 8 8.91 5.75 3.04
CA GLY A 8 10.22 5.11 3.00
C GLY A 8 11.13 5.54 4.15
N GLU A 9 12.15 4.76 4.46
CA GLU A 9 13.26 5.01 5.41
C GLU A 9 12.85 5.21 6.87
N ARG A 10 11.58 4.97 7.20
CA ARG A 10 11.05 5.13 8.57
C ARG A 10 9.93 4.14 8.85
N ASP A 11 9.74 3.82 10.13
CA ASP A 11 8.58 3.07 10.64
C ASP A 11 8.37 1.69 9.95
N VAL A 12 9.44 1.08 9.42
CA VAL A 12 9.37 -0.16 8.60
C VAL A 12 8.60 -1.28 9.30
N GLY A 13 8.81 -1.46 10.61
CA GLY A 13 8.12 -2.49 11.40
C GLY A 13 6.59 -2.33 11.49
N LYS A 14 6.04 -1.15 11.17
CA LYS A 14 4.58 -0.92 11.15
C LYS A 14 3.94 -1.30 9.83
N ARG A 15 4.69 -1.36 8.74
CA ARG A 15 4.19 -1.65 7.38
C ARG A 15 3.39 -2.96 7.30
N PRO A 16 3.90 -4.11 7.77
CA PRO A 16 3.12 -5.35 7.74
C PRO A 16 1.90 -5.30 8.66
N LEU A 17 1.97 -4.58 9.79
CA LEU A 17 0.83 -4.42 10.70
C LEU A 17 -0.31 -3.62 10.04
N MET A 18 0.04 -2.55 9.30
CA MET A 18 -0.92 -1.78 8.52
C MET A 18 -1.52 -2.60 7.38
N GLY A 19 -0.70 -3.40 6.69
CA GLY A 19 -1.14 -4.36 5.67
C GLY A 19 -2.18 -5.32 6.23
N ARG A 20 -1.88 -5.96 7.37
CA ARG A 20 -2.78 -6.88 8.05
C ARG A 20 -4.14 -6.26 8.37
N ILE A 21 -4.15 -5.09 9.00
CA ILE A 21 -5.40 -4.41 9.39
C ILE A 21 -6.21 -4.02 8.15
N ALA A 22 -5.55 -3.50 7.11
CA ALA A 22 -6.20 -3.13 5.86
C ALA A 22 -6.79 -4.35 5.16
N ASP A 23 -6.04 -5.45 5.13
CA ASP A 23 -6.53 -6.73 4.65
C ASP A 23 -7.79 -7.10 5.42
N GLU A 24 -7.71 -7.34 6.73
CA GLU A 24 -8.82 -7.78 7.59
C GLU A 24 -10.09 -6.92 7.46
N SER A 25 -9.94 -5.60 7.33
CA SER A 25 -11.02 -4.62 7.49
C SER A 25 -11.70 -4.16 6.18
N ALA A 26 -11.13 -4.44 5.01
CA ALA A 26 -11.64 -3.91 3.73
C ALA A 26 -11.90 -5.01 2.69
N ASP A 27 -12.98 -4.85 1.91
CA ASP A 27 -13.29 -5.76 0.79
C ASP A 27 -12.32 -5.63 -0.40
N LEU A 28 -11.71 -4.45 -0.54
CA LEU A 28 -10.74 -4.13 -1.58
C LEU A 28 -9.67 -3.20 -1.00
N VAL A 29 -8.42 -3.59 -1.14
CA VAL A 29 -7.25 -2.84 -0.69
C VAL A 29 -6.42 -2.45 -1.91
N VAL A 30 -6.07 -1.17 -2.02
CA VAL A 30 -5.10 -0.67 -3.00
C VAL A 30 -3.87 -0.19 -2.26
N VAL A 31 -2.77 -0.93 -2.41
CA VAL A 31 -1.48 -0.60 -1.81
C VAL A 31 -0.64 0.17 -2.83
N THR A 32 -0.15 1.33 -2.41
CA THR A 32 0.78 2.17 -3.17
C THR A 32 1.95 2.59 -2.29
N SER A 33 2.82 3.45 -2.80
CA SER A 33 3.77 4.18 -1.95
C SER A 33 3.25 5.61 -1.74
N ASP A 34 3.34 6.11 -0.51
CA ASP A 34 2.89 7.47 -0.16
C ASP A 34 4.02 8.48 -0.44
N ASN A 35 5.17 8.25 0.20
CA ASN A 35 6.42 8.98 -0.01
C ASN A 35 7.60 8.03 0.26
N PRO A 36 8.18 7.40 -0.77
CA PRO A 36 9.18 6.36 -0.62
C PRO A 36 10.58 6.93 -0.30
N ARG A 37 10.76 8.26 -0.33
CA ARG A 37 12.06 8.92 -0.09
C ARG A 37 13.17 8.32 -0.95
N GLY A 38 14.19 7.72 -0.33
CA GLY A 38 15.28 6.99 -1.00
C GLY A 38 15.03 5.50 -1.20
N GLU A 39 13.92 4.93 -0.71
CA GLU A 39 13.56 3.52 -0.95
C GLU A 39 12.83 3.35 -2.30
N PRO A 40 12.97 2.19 -2.97
CA PRO A 40 12.10 1.86 -4.09
C PRO A 40 10.62 1.74 -3.63
N PRO A 41 9.65 2.33 -4.36
CA PRO A 41 8.23 2.16 -4.07
C PRO A 41 7.80 0.69 -3.89
N GLU A 42 8.38 -0.20 -4.69
CA GLU A 42 8.13 -1.64 -4.67
C GLU A 42 8.58 -2.28 -3.35
N GLY A 43 9.67 -1.78 -2.75
CA GLY A 43 10.15 -2.25 -1.45
C GLY A 43 9.17 -1.89 -0.35
N VAL A 44 8.69 -0.64 -0.32
CA VAL A 44 7.66 -0.20 0.64
C VAL A 44 6.38 -1.03 0.49
N ILE A 45 5.95 -1.29 -0.75
CA ILE A 45 4.77 -2.10 -1.03
C ILE A 45 4.98 -3.54 -0.56
N ALA A 46 6.13 -4.16 -0.84
CA ALA A 46 6.43 -5.52 -0.43
C ALA A 46 6.36 -5.70 1.09
N ASP A 47 6.88 -4.74 1.86
CA ASP A 47 6.82 -4.76 3.33
C ASP A 47 5.37 -4.70 3.85
N ILE A 48 4.50 -3.94 3.17
CA ILE A 48 3.06 -3.89 3.52
C ILE A 48 2.40 -5.24 3.23
N LEU A 49 2.64 -5.79 2.04
CA LEU A 49 2.06 -7.06 1.60
C LEU A 49 2.49 -8.24 2.47
N ALA A 50 3.67 -8.18 3.11
CA ALA A 50 4.15 -9.23 4.00
C ALA A 50 3.25 -9.49 5.22
N GLY A 51 2.36 -8.56 5.56
CA GLY A 51 1.35 -8.76 6.61
C GLY A 51 -0.05 -9.14 6.10
N MET A 52 -0.23 -9.34 4.80
CA MET A 52 -1.53 -9.65 4.19
C MET A 52 -1.66 -11.14 3.87
N GLU A 53 -2.85 -11.70 4.06
CA GLU A 53 -3.16 -13.12 3.82
C GLU A 53 -4.14 -13.32 2.66
N ARG A 54 -4.84 -12.28 2.21
CA ARG A 54 -5.85 -12.35 1.13
C ARG A 54 -5.44 -11.57 -0.12
N PRO A 55 -4.50 -12.11 -0.93
CA PRO A 55 -3.95 -11.39 -2.08
C PRO A 55 -4.98 -11.13 -3.19
N ASP A 56 -6.07 -11.90 -3.26
CA ASP A 56 -7.16 -11.72 -4.22
C ASP A 56 -7.91 -10.39 -4.05
N ARG A 57 -7.86 -9.80 -2.85
CA ARG A 57 -8.52 -8.53 -2.51
C ARG A 57 -7.57 -7.34 -2.53
N CYS A 58 -6.31 -7.56 -2.89
CA CYS A 58 -5.28 -6.54 -2.89
C CYS A 58 -4.84 -6.21 -4.32
N ARG A 59 -4.80 -4.92 -4.64
CA ARG A 59 -4.19 -4.41 -5.88
C ARG A 59 -2.99 -3.55 -5.52
N THR A 60 -1.88 -3.75 -6.20
CA THR A 60 -0.69 -2.92 -6.03
C THR A 60 -0.61 -1.88 -7.14
N ARG A 61 -0.19 -0.67 -6.79
CA ARG A 61 0.07 0.39 -7.76
C ARG A 61 1.31 1.17 -7.31
N PRO A 62 2.51 0.77 -7.73
CA PRO A 62 3.73 1.51 -7.45
C PRO A 62 3.60 2.94 -7.98
N SER A 63 3.83 3.92 -7.11
CA SER A 63 3.91 5.32 -7.51
C SER A 63 4.84 6.05 -6.54
N PRO A 64 5.67 7.01 -6.99
CA PRO A 64 6.60 7.69 -6.08
C PRO A 64 5.92 8.69 -5.13
N TRP A 65 4.64 9.04 -5.36
CA TRP A 65 3.94 10.06 -4.56
C TRP A 65 2.43 9.81 -4.55
N TYR A 66 1.79 10.00 -3.37
CA TYR A 66 0.37 9.70 -3.11
C TYR A 66 -0.65 10.30 -4.11
N ARG A 67 -0.36 11.45 -4.72
CA ARG A 67 -1.25 12.08 -5.73
C ARG A 67 -1.49 11.20 -6.96
N ALA A 68 -0.51 10.39 -7.36
CA ALA A 68 -0.67 9.43 -8.46
C ALA A 68 -1.54 8.23 -8.02
N ALA A 69 -1.47 7.84 -6.74
CA ALA A 69 -2.27 6.76 -6.19
C ALA A 69 -3.76 7.12 -6.05
N LEU A 70 -4.11 8.36 -5.72
CA LEU A 70 -5.52 8.77 -5.64
C LEU A 70 -6.22 8.79 -7.00
N ALA A 71 -5.55 9.32 -8.04
CA ALA A 71 -6.10 9.34 -9.41
C ALA A 71 -6.38 7.94 -9.97
N THR A 72 -5.72 6.93 -9.40
CA THR A 72 -5.84 5.53 -9.78
C THR A 72 -7.12 4.89 -9.28
N ALA A 73 -7.43 5.10 -8.00
CA ALA A 73 -8.52 4.42 -7.32
C ALA A 73 -9.88 4.81 -7.91
N THR A 74 -9.98 6.04 -8.42
CA THR A 74 -11.18 6.57 -9.09
C THR A 74 -11.47 5.92 -10.45
N LEU A 75 -10.49 5.26 -11.08
CA LEU A 75 -10.67 4.58 -12.38
C LEU A 75 -11.09 3.10 -12.25
N MET A 76 -11.34 2.62 -11.03
CA MET A 76 -11.71 1.21 -10.74
C MET A 76 -13.17 1.02 -10.30
N THR A 77 -13.96 2.10 -10.30
CA THR A 77 -15.44 2.10 -10.28
C THR A 77 -15.98 2.20 -11.69
#